data_AF-A0AA51MPY3-F1
#
_entry.id   AF-A0AA51MPY3-F1
#
_cell.length_a   1.000
_cell.length_b   1.000
_cell.length_c   1.000
_cell.angle_alpha   90.00
_cell.angle_beta   90.00
_cell.angle_gamma   90.00
#
_symmetry.space_group_name_H-M   'P 1'
#
loop_
_entity.id
_entity.type
_entity.pdbx_description
1 polymer ?
#
loop_
_entity_poly.entity_id
_entity_poly.type
_entity_poly.pdbx_seq_one_letter_code
_entity_poly.pdbx_strand_id
1 'polypeptide(L)'
;MSALDLADYLRLRLRAMQMTTTEAAKRSGISRQTWHKLLRAEIGEARLSTLTQVADTLETHPLSMLRIFFNGREVSQAGRRGGSTAFVLGFVADVTFPDNSQVRVGEEFEKIWEVTNLGKEAWIGWHLQCVSIDGDAKLLPVSESVPIPDTKPGEQVRLAVCLRAPNTPCSAVISHWKCVNAAGEMAIPSHAGLYCMVKVIP
;
A
#
# COMPACT_ATOMS: atom_id res chain seq x y z
N MET A 1 -8.30 -22.24 6.39
CA MET A 1 -7.07 -22.43 7.19
C MET A 1 -6.66 -21.17 7.95
N SER A 2 -7.07 -19.96 7.53
CA SER A 2 -6.62 -18.67 8.09
C SER A 2 -6.81 -18.39 9.60
N ALA A 3 -7.88 -18.88 10.23
CA ALA A 3 -8.17 -18.60 11.65
C ALA A 3 -7.26 -19.38 12.61
N LEU A 4 -6.82 -20.58 12.21
CA LEU A 4 -5.87 -21.40 12.96
C LEU A 4 -4.47 -20.78 12.92
N ASP A 5 -4.03 -20.39 11.73
CA ASP A 5 -2.73 -19.71 11.53
C ASP A 5 -2.66 -18.41 12.35
N LEU A 6 -3.77 -17.65 12.39
CA LEU A 6 -3.85 -16.47 13.24
C LEU A 6 -3.76 -16.83 14.72
N ALA A 7 -4.52 -17.82 15.19
CA ALA A 7 -4.49 -18.23 16.59
C ALA A 7 -3.09 -18.68 17.03
N ASP A 8 -2.37 -19.42 16.18
CA ASP A 8 -1.02 -19.86 16.45
C ASP A 8 -0.02 -18.71 16.49
N TYR A 9 -0.13 -17.76 15.54
CA TYR A 9 0.66 -16.53 15.56
C TYR A 9 0.46 -15.73 16.84
N LEU A 10 -0.81 -15.54 17.25
CA LEU A 10 -1.16 -14.82 18.47
C LEU A 10 -0.57 -15.48 19.72
N ARG A 11 -0.66 -16.81 19.84
CA ARG A 11 -0.08 -17.56 20.95
C ARG A 11 1.44 -17.41 21.00
N LEU A 12 2.10 -17.48 19.85
CA LEU A 12 3.56 -17.34 19.74
C LEU A 12 4.00 -15.94 20.18
N ARG A 13 3.32 -14.88 19.71
CA ARG A 13 3.63 -13.49 20.06
C ARG A 13 3.37 -13.18 21.53
N LEU A 14 2.24 -13.63 22.11
CA LEU A 14 1.96 -13.46 23.54
C LEU A 14 3.05 -14.11 24.41
N ARG A 15 3.52 -15.31 24.03
CA ARG A 15 4.64 -15.97 24.72
C ARG A 15 5.94 -15.19 24.60
N ALA A 16 6.28 -14.70 23.42
CA ALA A 16 7.49 -13.90 23.19
C ALA A 16 7.50 -12.61 24.03
N MET A 17 6.32 -11.99 24.21
CA MET A 17 6.15 -10.79 25.02
C MET A 17 5.93 -11.07 26.52
N GLN A 18 5.92 -12.34 26.94
CA GLN A 18 5.58 -12.77 28.31
C GLN A 18 4.23 -12.19 28.79
N MET A 19 3.30 -12.00 27.86
CA MET A 19 2.04 -11.30 28.11
C MET A 19 0.90 -12.29 28.27
N THR A 20 0.14 -12.13 29.36
CA THR A 20 -1.08 -12.93 29.58
C THR A 20 -2.24 -12.41 28.73
N THR A 21 -3.24 -13.25 28.49
CA THR A 21 -4.46 -12.85 27.77
C THR A 21 -5.23 -11.75 28.51
N THR A 22 -5.18 -11.76 29.84
CA THR A 22 -5.77 -10.73 30.70
C THR A 22 -5.09 -9.38 30.52
N GLU A 23 -3.76 -9.38 30.43
CA GLU A 23 -2.97 -8.16 30.21
C GLU A 23 -3.17 -7.64 28.78
N ALA A 24 -3.18 -8.53 27.78
CA ALA A 24 -3.48 -8.17 26.40
C ALA A 24 -4.87 -7.54 26.24
N ALA A 25 -5.89 -8.09 26.90
CA ALA A 25 -7.25 -7.53 26.90
C ALA A 25 -7.32 -6.12 27.51
N LYS A 26 -6.57 -5.88 28.58
CA LYS A 26 -6.49 -4.57 29.22
C LYS A 26 -5.82 -3.54 28.31
N ARG A 27 -4.70 -3.91 27.66
CA ARG A 27 -3.95 -3.04 26.76
C ARG A 27 -4.69 -2.70 25.47
N SER A 28 -5.36 -3.69 24.89
CA SER A 28 -6.02 -3.53 23.60
C SER A 28 -7.38 -2.85 23.68
N GLY A 29 -7.96 -2.68 24.89
CA GLY A 29 -9.35 -2.26 25.07
C GLY A 29 -10.37 -3.28 24.55
N ILE A 30 -9.96 -4.54 24.34
CA ILE A 30 -10.81 -5.63 23.84
C ILE A 30 -11.17 -6.55 25.00
N SER A 31 -12.41 -7.08 25.00
CA SER A 31 -12.84 -8.00 26.04
C SER A 31 -11.95 -9.27 26.09
N ARG A 32 -11.76 -9.81 27.31
CA ARG A 32 -11.07 -11.10 27.50
C ARG A 32 -11.73 -12.21 26.69
N GLN A 33 -13.06 -12.21 26.59
CA GLN A 33 -13.82 -13.19 25.81
C GLN A 33 -13.43 -13.16 24.33
N THR A 34 -13.27 -11.97 23.74
CA THR A 34 -12.82 -11.83 22.35
C THR A 34 -11.39 -12.32 22.16
N TRP A 35 -10.48 -12.02 23.09
CA TRP A 35 -9.11 -12.57 23.09
C TRP A 35 -9.10 -14.10 23.16
N HIS A 36 -9.94 -14.69 24.01
CA HIS A 36 -10.06 -16.14 24.08
C HIS A 36 -10.62 -16.75 22.78
N LYS A 37 -11.60 -16.10 22.14
CA LYS A 37 -12.13 -16.52 20.83
C LYS A 37 -11.07 -16.45 19.73
N LEU A 38 -10.30 -15.36 19.68
CA LEU A 38 -9.16 -15.20 18.74
C LEU A 38 -8.15 -16.33 18.91
N LEU A 39 -7.77 -16.63 20.15
CA LEU A 39 -6.80 -17.66 20.47
C LEU A 39 -7.31 -19.08 20.28
N ARG A 40 -8.63 -19.29 20.12
CA ARG A 40 -9.22 -20.62 19.86
C ARG A 40 -9.63 -20.81 18.40
N ALA A 41 -9.32 -19.84 17.53
CA ALA A 41 -9.77 -19.82 16.14
C ALA A 41 -11.32 -19.87 15.99
N GLU A 42 -12.06 -19.37 16.99
CA GLU A 42 -13.53 -19.36 17.01
C GLU A 42 -14.13 -18.12 16.33
N ILE A 43 -13.30 -17.30 15.68
CA ILE A 43 -13.73 -16.07 15.01
C ILE A 43 -13.76 -16.29 13.51
N GLY A 44 -14.97 -16.37 12.95
CA GLY A 44 -15.20 -16.43 11.51
C GLY A 44 -15.09 -15.06 10.80
N GLU A 45 -15.38 -13.97 11.52
CA GLU A 45 -15.31 -12.59 11.06
C GLU A 45 -14.87 -11.68 12.22
N ALA A 46 -13.85 -10.86 11.98
CA ALA A 46 -13.37 -9.84 12.92
C ALA A 46 -13.55 -8.46 12.29
N ARG A 47 -13.91 -7.46 13.09
CA ARG A 47 -13.87 -6.07 12.64
C ARG A 47 -12.40 -5.68 12.39
N LEU A 48 -12.16 -4.86 11.36
CA LEU A 48 -10.82 -4.35 11.06
C LEU A 48 -10.19 -3.64 12.28
N SER A 49 -10.98 -2.85 13.00
CA SER A 49 -10.56 -2.19 14.23
C SER A 49 -10.08 -3.16 15.31
N THR A 50 -10.67 -4.36 15.40
CA THR A 50 -10.22 -5.41 16.32
C THR A 50 -8.88 -5.96 15.89
N LEU A 51 -8.67 -6.21 14.60
CA LEU A 51 -7.38 -6.70 14.09
C LEU A 51 -6.27 -5.66 14.26
N THR A 52 -6.55 -4.38 14.05
CA THR A 52 -5.57 -3.31 14.27
C THR A 52 -5.22 -3.14 15.74
N GLN A 53 -6.21 -3.19 16.65
CA GLN A 53 -5.98 -3.13 18.10
C GLN A 53 -5.16 -4.33 18.61
N VAL A 54 -5.41 -5.52 18.09
CA VAL A 54 -4.61 -6.72 18.41
C VAL A 54 -3.18 -6.57 17.86
N ALA A 55 -3.04 -6.07 16.63
CA ALA A 55 -1.73 -5.87 16.02
C ALA A 55 -0.87 -4.90 16.84
N ASP A 56 -1.44 -3.76 17.22
CA ASP A 56 -0.82 -2.75 18.08
C ASP A 56 -0.43 -3.32 19.45
N THR A 57 -1.35 -4.05 20.09
CA THR A 57 -1.10 -4.68 21.41
C THR A 57 0.04 -5.70 21.37
N LEU A 58 0.23 -6.37 20.24
CA LEU A 58 1.29 -7.36 20.05
C LEU A 58 2.58 -6.76 19.48
N GLU A 59 2.65 -5.43 19.34
CA GLU A 59 3.76 -4.72 18.71
C GLU A 59 4.07 -5.32 17.32
N THR A 60 3.02 -5.54 16.54
CA THR A 60 3.07 -6.14 15.19
C THR A 60 2.40 -5.24 14.17
N HIS A 61 2.91 -5.24 12.95
CA HIS A 61 2.34 -4.42 11.89
C HIS A 61 0.93 -4.93 11.51
N PRO A 62 -0.10 -4.05 11.40
CA PRO A 62 -1.47 -4.46 11.09
C PRO A 62 -1.61 -5.27 9.80
N LEU A 63 -0.80 -4.97 8.77
CA LEU A 63 -0.81 -5.75 7.52
C LEU A 63 -0.35 -7.21 7.72
N SER A 64 0.56 -7.49 8.66
CA SER A 64 0.97 -8.86 8.96
C SER A 64 -0.20 -9.66 9.54
N MET A 65 -0.96 -9.04 10.45
CA MET A 65 -2.16 -9.61 11.07
C MET A 65 -3.28 -9.84 10.04
N LEU A 66 -3.51 -8.88 9.15
CA LEU A 66 -4.49 -9.00 8.08
C LEU A 66 -4.10 -10.10 7.09
N ARG A 67 -2.83 -10.15 6.68
CA ARG A 67 -2.34 -11.17 5.75
C ARG A 67 -2.56 -12.57 6.30
N ILE A 68 -2.29 -12.81 7.59
CA ILE A 68 -2.50 -14.11 8.24
C ILE A 68 -4.00 -14.42 8.36
N PHE A 69 -4.82 -13.47 8.83
CA PHE A 69 -6.26 -13.65 8.99
C PHE A 69 -7.01 -13.93 7.68
N PHE A 70 -6.54 -13.34 6.57
CA PHE A 70 -7.11 -13.55 5.24
C PHE A 70 -6.38 -14.64 4.43
N ASN A 71 -5.28 -15.22 4.92
CA ASN A 71 -4.51 -16.22 4.19
C ASN A 71 -5.32 -17.52 4.00
N GLY A 72 -5.84 -17.75 2.80
CA GLY A 72 -6.67 -18.91 2.48
C GLY A 72 -8.17 -18.65 2.44
N ARG A 73 -8.62 -17.39 2.54
CA ARG A 73 -9.82 -16.97 1.83
C ARG A 73 -9.32 -16.32 0.55
N GLU A 74 -9.54 -16.97 -0.60
CA GLU A 74 -9.65 -16.18 -1.82
C GLU A 74 -10.66 -15.08 -1.49
N VAL A 75 -10.23 -13.82 -1.55
CA VAL A 75 -11.21 -12.75 -1.68
C VAL A 75 -11.94 -13.11 -2.96
N SER A 76 -13.11 -13.73 -2.85
CA SER A 76 -13.92 -14.06 -4.00
C SER A 76 -13.98 -12.77 -4.80
N GLN A 77 -13.37 -12.76 -5.99
CA GLN A 77 -13.54 -11.67 -6.94
C GLN A 77 -14.98 -11.72 -7.50
N ALA A 78 -15.97 -11.85 -6.61
CA ALA A 78 -17.37 -11.58 -6.85
C ALA A 78 -17.65 -10.08 -6.69
N GLY A 79 -16.63 -9.23 -6.79
CA GLY A 79 -16.84 -7.94 -7.44
C GLY A 79 -16.97 -8.24 -8.93
N ARG A 80 -18.20 -8.28 -9.46
CA ARG A 80 -18.46 -8.32 -10.91
C ARG A 80 -17.56 -7.29 -11.59
N ARG A 81 -16.44 -7.71 -12.18
CA ARG A 81 -15.64 -6.87 -13.07
C ARG A 81 -16.31 -6.92 -14.43
N GLY A 82 -17.30 -6.06 -14.61
CA GLY A 82 -17.61 -5.51 -15.93
C GLY A 82 -16.53 -4.52 -16.42
N GLY A 83 -15.49 -4.27 -15.61
CA GLY A 83 -14.30 -3.52 -16.02
C GLY A 83 -13.29 -4.43 -16.69
N SER A 84 -12.77 -3.99 -17.84
CA SER A 84 -11.71 -4.66 -18.57
C SER A 84 -10.54 -5.02 -17.65
N THR A 85 -10.20 -6.30 -17.54
CA THR A 85 -9.00 -6.77 -16.83
C THR A 85 -7.74 -6.66 -17.70
N ALA A 86 -7.80 -5.95 -18.84
CA ALA A 86 -6.69 -5.78 -19.75
C ALA A 86 -5.47 -5.17 -19.03
N PHE A 87 -5.70 -4.05 -18.33
CA PHE A 87 -4.68 -3.36 -17.56
C PHE A 87 -4.98 -3.40 -16.06
N VAL A 88 -4.09 -4.01 -15.28
CA VAL A 88 -4.13 -3.96 -13.81
C VAL A 88 -2.71 -3.79 -13.29
N LEU A 89 -2.44 -2.64 -12.67
CA LEU A 89 -1.19 -2.38 -11.98
C LEU A 89 -1.32 -2.77 -10.50
N GLY A 90 -0.47 -3.68 -10.05
CA GLY A 90 -0.32 -4.02 -8.64
C GLY A 90 0.88 -3.27 -8.04
N PHE A 91 0.65 -2.46 -7.02
CA PHE A 91 1.74 -1.85 -6.26
C PHE A 91 2.44 -2.90 -5.39
N VAL A 92 3.77 -2.92 -5.43
CA VAL A 92 4.60 -3.81 -4.59
C VAL A 92 5.23 -3.01 -3.45
N ALA A 93 5.99 -1.97 -3.77
CA ALA A 93 6.68 -1.15 -2.78
C ALA A 93 7.13 0.22 -3.32
N ASP A 94 7.34 1.16 -2.39
CA ASP A 94 8.19 2.31 -2.62
C ASP A 94 9.65 1.87 -2.49
N VAL A 95 10.40 1.91 -3.60
CA VAL A 95 11.83 1.53 -3.59
C VAL A 95 12.68 2.69 -3.08
N THR A 96 12.36 3.92 -3.50
CA THR A 96 12.96 5.14 -2.97
C THR A 96 11.87 6.06 -2.43
N PHE A 97 12.25 6.93 -1.50
CA PHE A 97 11.40 7.93 -0.87
C PHE A 97 10.01 7.38 -0.45
N PRO A 98 9.93 6.39 0.47
CA PRO A 98 8.65 5.98 1.06
C PRO A 98 7.91 7.18 1.65
N ASP A 99 6.60 7.04 1.83
CA ASP A 99 5.76 8.13 2.33
C ASP A 99 6.33 8.82 3.58
N ASN A 100 6.31 10.15 3.57
CA ASN A 100 6.87 11.04 4.60
C ASN A 100 8.40 11.12 4.63
N SER A 101 9.09 10.64 3.59
CA SER A 101 10.52 10.90 3.41
C SER A 101 10.83 12.40 3.42
N GLN A 102 12.02 12.76 3.89
CA GLN A 102 12.45 14.16 3.97
C GLN A 102 13.31 14.50 2.75
N VAL A 103 13.03 15.63 2.13
CA VAL A 103 13.82 16.25 1.05
C VAL A 103 14.04 17.72 1.39
N ARG A 104 15.14 18.30 0.93
CA ARG A 104 15.44 19.73 1.14
C ARG A 104 14.66 20.60 0.16
N VAL A 105 14.51 21.88 0.51
CA VAL A 105 13.95 22.88 -0.40
C VAL A 105 14.71 22.88 -1.73
N GLY A 106 13.97 22.86 -2.85
CA GLY A 106 14.54 22.86 -4.20
C GLY A 106 15.29 21.58 -4.62
N GLU A 107 15.38 20.56 -3.75
CA GLU A 107 16.07 19.30 -4.03
C GLU A 107 15.41 18.55 -5.19
N GLU A 108 16.23 18.12 -6.16
CA GLU A 108 15.81 17.14 -7.17
C GLU A 108 16.15 15.74 -6.69
N PHE A 109 15.18 14.83 -6.80
CA PHE A 109 15.31 13.46 -6.35
C PHE A 109 14.54 12.50 -7.26
N GLU A 110 14.99 11.24 -7.30
CA GLU A 110 14.38 10.19 -8.11
C GLU A 110 13.48 9.31 -7.24
N LYS A 111 12.18 9.35 -7.53
CA LYS A 111 11.18 8.47 -6.92
C LYS A 111 11.03 7.21 -7.74
N ILE A 112 11.20 6.06 -7.10
CA ILE A 112 11.10 4.73 -7.70
C ILE A 112 10.03 3.92 -6.98
N TRP A 113 9.08 3.38 -7.74
CA TRP A 113 8.12 2.38 -7.28
C TRP A 113 8.43 1.03 -7.92
N GLU A 114 8.20 -0.05 -7.19
CA GLU A 114 8.14 -1.41 -7.73
C GLU A 114 6.67 -1.80 -7.90
N VAL A 115 6.33 -2.27 -9.10
CA VAL A 115 4.97 -2.65 -9.47
C VAL A 115 4.96 -3.97 -10.22
N THR A 116 3.81 -4.64 -10.24
CA THR A 116 3.57 -5.88 -10.97
C THR A 116 2.43 -5.70 -11.96
N ASN A 117 2.56 -6.26 -13.17
CA ASN A 117 1.44 -6.38 -14.09
C ASN A 117 0.52 -7.53 -13.64
N LEU A 118 -0.62 -7.20 -13.04
CA LEU A 118 -1.66 -8.15 -12.64
C LEU A 118 -2.78 -8.25 -13.68
N GLY A 119 -2.60 -7.61 -14.85
CA GLY A 119 -3.54 -7.61 -15.96
C GLY A 119 -3.39 -8.84 -16.84
N LYS A 120 -4.12 -8.85 -17.95
CA LYS A 120 -4.06 -9.92 -18.96
C LYS A 120 -3.24 -9.54 -20.18
N GLU A 121 -2.99 -8.24 -20.39
CA GLU A 121 -2.24 -7.72 -21.53
C GLU A 121 -0.87 -7.19 -21.10
N ALA A 122 0.10 -7.30 -22.00
CA ALA A 122 1.40 -6.69 -21.80
C ALA A 122 1.28 -5.16 -21.88
N TRP A 123 2.00 -4.45 -21.01
CA TRP A 123 2.15 -3.01 -21.13
C TRP A 123 3.17 -2.76 -22.22
N ILE A 124 2.74 -2.27 -23.39
CA ILE A 124 3.62 -1.94 -24.51
C ILE A 124 3.37 -0.49 -24.94
N GLY A 125 4.41 0.34 -24.91
CA GLY A 125 4.29 1.77 -25.24
C GLY A 125 3.42 2.57 -24.26
N TRP A 126 3.30 2.09 -23.02
CA TRP A 126 2.57 2.78 -21.95
C TRP A 126 3.46 3.82 -21.30
N HIS A 127 2.87 4.93 -20.83
CA HIS A 127 3.59 5.95 -20.09
C HIS A 127 2.96 6.19 -18.71
N LEU A 128 3.74 6.73 -17.79
CA LEU A 128 3.30 7.27 -16.52
C LEU A 128 3.18 8.79 -16.66
N GLN A 129 1.98 9.32 -16.44
CA GLN A 129 1.62 10.72 -16.63
C GLN A 129 1.33 11.38 -15.28
N CYS A 130 1.94 12.53 -15.02
CA CYS A 130 1.63 13.35 -13.85
C CYS A 130 0.22 13.95 -14.01
N VAL A 131 -0.63 13.83 -12.98
CA VAL A 131 -2.04 14.29 -13.03
C VAL A 131 -2.38 15.39 -12.04
N SER A 132 -1.52 15.65 -11.05
CA SER A 132 -1.77 16.69 -10.05
C SER A 132 -0.81 17.87 -10.24
N ILE A 133 -1.36 19.04 -10.53
CA ILE A 133 -0.64 20.32 -10.44
C ILE A 133 -1.52 21.35 -9.71
N ASP A 134 -2.13 21.00 -8.57
CA ASP A 134 -2.97 21.93 -7.79
C ASP A 134 -2.42 22.13 -6.36
N GLY A 135 -2.38 23.38 -5.88
CA GLY A 135 -1.82 23.81 -4.58
C GLY A 135 -0.77 24.94 -4.69
N ASP A 136 -0.37 25.60 -3.59
CA ASP A 136 0.68 26.63 -3.61
C ASP A 136 2.10 26.04 -3.51
N ALA A 137 2.25 24.87 -2.89
CA ALA A 137 3.50 24.11 -2.83
C ALA A 137 3.34 22.77 -3.52
N LYS A 138 4.19 22.50 -4.51
CA LYS A 138 4.08 21.31 -5.39
C LYS A 138 5.42 20.63 -5.55
N LEU A 139 5.38 19.31 -5.70
CA LEU A 139 6.46 18.55 -6.31
C LEU A 139 6.37 18.71 -7.82
N LEU A 140 7.38 19.32 -8.42
CA LEU A 140 7.41 19.56 -9.86
C LEU A 140 8.08 18.37 -10.56
N PRO A 141 7.39 17.69 -11.48
CA PRO A 141 8.04 16.65 -12.27
C PRO A 141 9.06 17.27 -13.24
N VAL A 142 10.25 16.67 -13.34
CA VAL A 142 11.23 17.03 -14.37
C VAL A 142 10.71 16.67 -15.76
N SER A 143 9.94 15.59 -15.86
CA SER A 143 9.17 15.23 -17.06
C SER A 143 7.75 14.86 -16.66
N GLU A 144 6.74 15.47 -17.28
CA GLU A 144 5.33 15.18 -16.98
C GLU A 144 4.88 13.80 -17.46
N SER A 145 5.62 13.21 -18.41
CA SER A 145 5.35 11.90 -18.98
C SER A 145 6.64 11.08 -19.02
N VAL A 146 6.59 9.84 -18.52
CA VAL A 146 7.75 8.94 -18.47
C VAL A 146 7.37 7.58 -19.05
N PRO A 147 8.17 6.99 -19.95
CA PRO A 147 7.86 5.68 -20.51
C PRO A 147 7.88 4.58 -19.43
N ILE A 148 6.88 3.70 -19.48
CA ILE A 148 6.85 2.46 -18.70
C ILE A 148 7.56 1.39 -19.53
N PRO A 149 8.57 0.68 -18.99
CA PRO A 149 9.20 -0.42 -19.70
C PRO A 149 8.18 -1.50 -20.09
N ASP A 150 8.41 -2.15 -21.23
CA ASP A 150 7.52 -3.22 -21.68
C ASP A 150 7.43 -4.33 -20.62
N THR A 151 6.22 -4.60 -20.13
CA THR A 151 6.01 -5.45 -18.95
C THR A 151 4.92 -6.48 -19.21
N LYS A 152 5.27 -7.77 -19.17
CA LYS A 152 4.32 -8.87 -19.42
C LYS A 152 3.42 -9.15 -18.21
N PRO A 153 2.25 -9.79 -18.40
CA PRO A 153 1.45 -10.27 -17.28
C PRO A 153 2.26 -11.13 -16.28
N GLY A 154 2.13 -10.82 -15.00
CA GLY A 154 2.88 -11.43 -13.89
C GLY A 154 4.28 -10.87 -13.65
N GLU A 155 4.80 -10.03 -14.54
CA GLU A 155 6.15 -9.45 -14.44
C GLU A 155 6.18 -8.24 -13.51
N GLN A 156 7.31 -8.07 -12.82
CA GLN A 156 7.61 -6.91 -11.98
C GLN A 156 8.51 -5.92 -12.71
N VAL A 157 8.24 -4.63 -12.50
CA VAL A 157 8.99 -3.54 -13.11
C VAL A 157 9.17 -2.40 -12.11
N ARG A 158 10.29 -1.68 -12.22
CA ARG A 158 10.52 -0.45 -11.47
C ARG A 158 10.21 0.76 -12.34
N LEU A 159 9.37 1.65 -11.83
CA LEU A 159 9.00 2.89 -12.47
C LEU A 159 9.68 4.04 -11.74
N ALA A 160 10.43 4.86 -12.47
CA ALA A 160 11.20 5.97 -11.92
C ALA A 160 10.68 7.30 -12.46
N VAL A 161 10.57 8.31 -11.59
CA VAL A 161 10.30 9.70 -11.98
C VAL A 161 11.23 10.64 -11.22
N CYS A 162 11.71 11.67 -11.89
CA CYS A 162 12.47 12.73 -11.25
C CYS A 162 11.54 13.86 -10.83
N LEU A 163 11.61 14.25 -9.55
CA LEU A 163 10.79 15.28 -8.93
C LEU A 163 11.68 16.35 -8.31
N ARG A 164 11.23 17.60 -8.36
CA ARG A 164 11.84 18.75 -7.68
C ARG A 164 10.95 19.21 -6.53
N ALA A 165 11.52 19.32 -5.34
CA ALA A 165 10.87 19.86 -4.17
C ALA A 165 10.59 21.37 -4.31
N PRO A 166 9.53 21.91 -3.70
CA PRO A 166 9.28 23.34 -3.67
C PRO A 166 10.40 24.08 -2.93
N ASN A 167 10.52 25.39 -3.18
CA ASN A 167 11.51 26.26 -2.54
C ASN A 167 11.10 26.74 -1.14
N THR A 168 10.02 26.18 -0.58
CA THR A 168 9.49 26.51 0.74
C THR A 168 9.30 25.24 1.56
N PRO A 169 9.64 25.24 2.87
CA PRO A 169 9.38 24.10 3.74
C PRO A 169 7.89 23.77 3.80
N CYS A 170 7.57 22.47 3.78
CA CYS A 170 6.21 21.96 3.74
C CYS A 170 6.09 20.67 4.55
N SER A 171 5.05 20.58 5.38
CA SER A 171 4.80 19.41 6.24
C SER A 171 4.38 18.16 5.45
N ALA A 172 3.76 18.34 4.29
CA ALA A 172 3.44 17.28 3.32
C ALA A 172 3.20 17.89 1.94
N VAL A 173 3.84 17.34 0.91
CA VAL A 173 3.58 17.64 -0.50
C VAL A 173 3.44 16.34 -1.28
N ILE A 174 2.51 16.29 -2.24
CA ILE A 174 2.14 15.06 -2.95
C ILE A 174 2.20 15.29 -4.46
N SER A 175 2.72 14.31 -5.20
CA SER A 175 2.65 14.21 -6.66
C SER A 175 1.91 12.93 -7.05
N HIS A 176 0.87 13.03 -7.88
CA HIS A 176 0.06 11.92 -8.36
C HIS A 176 0.35 11.57 -9.82
N TRP A 177 0.36 10.27 -10.11
CA TRP A 177 0.76 9.72 -11.39
C TRP A 177 -0.22 8.63 -11.84
N LYS A 178 -0.63 8.68 -13.12
CA LYS A 178 -1.50 7.66 -13.72
C LYS A 178 -0.87 7.06 -14.97
N CYS A 179 -1.16 5.79 -15.22
CA CYS A 179 -0.73 5.14 -16.43
C CYS A 179 -1.63 5.55 -17.60
N VAL A 180 -1.02 5.89 -18.73
CA VAL A 180 -1.67 6.16 -20.01
C VAL A 180 -1.18 5.12 -21.02
N ASN A 181 -2.10 4.62 -21.84
CA ASN A 181 -1.74 3.67 -22.91
C ASN A 181 -1.06 4.39 -24.09
N ALA A 182 -0.61 3.63 -25.08
CA ALA A 182 0.04 4.17 -26.29
C ALA A 182 -0.85 5.15 -27.10
N ALA A 183 -2.17 5.10 -26.92
CA ALA A 183 -3.12 6.03 -27.54
C ALA A 183 -3.35 7.30 -26.70
N GLY A 184 -2.71 7.43 -25.53
CA GLY A 184 -2.86 8.56 -24.61
C GLY A 184 -4.08 8.46 -23.70
N GLU A 185 -4.77 7.32 -23.66
CA GLU A 185 -5.95 7.12 -22.82
C GLU A 185 -5.53 6.70 -21.41
N MET A 186 -6.07 7.38 -20.39
CA MET A 186 -5.81 7.03 -19.00
C MET A 186 -6.41 5.67 -18.65
N ALA A 187 -5.57 4.76 -18.11
CA ALA A 187 -6.08 3.53 -17.52
C ALA A 187 -6.91 3.83 -16.28
N ILE A 188 -8.14 3.32 -16.28
CA ILE A 188 -9.06 3.29 -15.14
C ILE A 188 -9.09 4.65 -14.41
N PRO A 189 -9.77 5.67 -14.96
CA PRO A 189 -9.76 7.03 -14.41
C PRO A 189 -10.15 7.14 -12.93
N SER A 190 -10.94 6.18 -12.42
CA SER A 190 -11.38 6.09 -11.02
C SER A 190 -10.31 5.57 -10.05
N HIS A 191 -9.19 5.03 -10.53
CA HIS A 191 -8.09 4.57 -9.68
C HIS A 191 -7.17 5.74 -9.31
N ALA A 192 -6.67 5.73 -8.06
CA ALA A 192 -5.82 6.80 -7.53
C ALA A 192 -4.45 6.90 -8.25
N GLY A 193 -3.98 5.79 -8.82
CA GLY A 193 -2.68 5.71 -9.49
C GLY A 193 -1.53 5.49 -8.50
N LEU A 194 -0.34 5.93 -8.88
CA LEU A 194 0.85 6.01 -8.02
C LEU A 194 0.97 7.42 -7.45
N TYR A 195 1.63 7.55 -6.30
CA TYR A 195 1.91 8.86 -5.73
C TYR A 195 3.25 8.89 -5.01
N CYS A 196 3.77 10.10 -4.84
CA CYS A 196 4.94 10.40 -4.03
C CYS A 196 4.55 11.43 -2.98
N MET A 197 4.72 11.12 -1.69
CA MET A 197 4.48 12.05 -0.60
C MET A 197 5.74 12.27 0.24
N VAL A 198 6.20 13.52 0.31
CA VAL A 198 7.41 13.88 1.07
C VAL A 198 7.17 15.08 1.97
N LYS A 199 8.07 15.25 2.94
CA LYS A 199 8.20 16.45 3.77
C LYS A 199 9.35 17.28 3.26
N VAL A 200 9.13 18.57 3.09
CA VAL A 200 10.16 19.49 2.60
C VAL A 200 10.74 20.24 3.80
N ILE A 201 12.01 19.97 4.09
CA ILE A 201 12.74 20.59 5.18
C ILE A 201 13.64 21.72 4.64
N PRO A 202 14.03 22.70 5.48
CA PRO A 202 15.00 23.73 5.10
C PRO A 202 16.33 23.16 4.58
#